data_AF-A0A2A3YMT6-F1
#
_entry.id   AF-A0A2A3YMT6-F1
#
_cell.length_a   1.000
_cell.length_b   1.000
_cell.length_c   1.000
_cell.angle_alpha   90.00
_cell.angle_beta   90.00
_cell.angle_gamma   90.00
#
_symmetry.space_group_name_H-M   'P 1'
#
loop_
_entity.id
_entity.type
_entity.pdbx_description
1 polymer ?
#
loop_
_entity_poly.entity_id
_entity_poly.type
_entity_poly.pdbx_seq_one_letter_code
_entity_poly.pdbx_strand_id
1 'polypeptide(L)'
;MSLTSLPRRPLPVRLVGALCAVTLLAAGCSAGSDPAAEDSSAASGESATSDDGGDEESDGTVVADTSDGGGQTAASMPVEPIAVTPAPDGFEPPAACSGEGAYFAEVGESSTPDLPERDGETLTIEATGISGENAQLTASLGGGEARPLEDITLGETAAIEQWTISVTSVCEKTDQVEFDLIN
;
A
#
# COMPACT_ATOMS: atom_id res chain seq x y z
N MET A 1 69.62 -2.80 -2.14
CA MET A 1 68.95 -3.78 -1.27
C MET A 1 68.64 -3.08 0.04
N SER A 2 67.41 -2.60 0.22
CA SER A 2 66.95 -1.97 1.47
C SER A 2 65.81 -2.82 2.03
N LEU A 3 66.04 -3.37 3.22
CA LEU A 3 65.04 -4.01 4.07
C LEU A 3 64.72 -3.07 5.23
N THR A 4 63.61 -3.37 5.92
CA THR A 4 63.04 -2.75 7.14
C THR A 4 62.00 -1.65 6.87
N SER A 5 60.84 -1.59 7.52
CA SER A 5 60.17 -2.46 8.51
C SER A 5 58.70 -2.03 8.53
N LEU A 6 57.74 -2.95 8.44
CA LEU A 6 56.32 -2.66 8.63
C LEU A 6 55.98 -2.71 10.14
N PRO A 7 55.37 -1.67 10.74
CA PRO A 7 54.86 -1.78 12.09
C PRO A 7 53.55 -2.59 12.15
N ARG A 8 53.59 -3.67 12.92
CA ARG A 8 52.46 -4.53 13.32
C ARG A 8 51.61 -3.85 14.41
N ARG A 9 50.28 -4.09 14.31
CA ARG A 9 49.16 -3.70 15.20
C ARG A 9 49.42 -3.85 16.70
N PRO A 10 48.63 -3.13 17.51
CA PRO A 10 47.76 -3.83 18.45
C PRO A 10 46.28 -3.37 18.44
N LEU A 11 45.36 -4.33 18.34
CA LEU A 11 44.03 -4.38 19.01
C LEU A 11 44.19 -5.48 20.07
N PRO A 12 43.64 -5.43 21.31
CA PRO A 12 42.22 -5.11 21.60
C PRO A 12 41.96 -4.45 22.99
N VAL A 13 40.82 -3.77 23.22
CA VAL A 13 40.24 -3.67 24.58
C VAL A 13 38.72 -3.68 24.51
N ARG A 14 38.12 -4.61 25.28
CA ARG A 14 36.70 -4.78 25.56
C ARG A 14 36.21 -3.77 26.60
N LEU A 15 34.99 -3.26 26.45
CA LEU A 15 34.17 -2.68 27.52
C LEU A 15 32.74 -3.17 27.27
N VAL A 16 32.26 -4.25 27.91
CA VAL A 16 31.59 -4.29 29.23
C VAL A 16 30.50 -3.22 29.38
N GLY A 17 29.28 -3.60 29.02
CA GLY A 17 28.13 -3.67 29.94
C GLY A 17 27.42 -2.38 30.34
N ALA A 18 26.13 -2.29 30.02
CA ALA A 18 25.10 -1.79 30.94
C ALA A 18 23.72 -2.34 30.51
N LEU A 19 23.22 -3.34 31.25
CA LEU A 19 21.79 -3.62 31.35
C LEU A 19 21.10 -2.39 31.98
N CYS A 20 20.02 -1.92 31.38
CA CYS A 20 18.97 -1.19 32.09
C CYS A 20 17.62 -1.71 31.63
N ALA A 21 17.08 -2.66 32.40
CA ALA A 21 15.68 -3.02 32.37
C ALA A 21 14.88 -1.89 33.01
N VAL A 22 13.93 -1.31 32.29
CA VAL A 22 12.93 -0.40 32.84
C VAL A 22 11.60 -1.14 32.87
N THR A 23 11.27 -1.70 34.03
CA THR A 23 9.93 -2.14 34.38
C THR A 23 9.23 -1.01 35.13
N LEU A 24 8.07 -0.56 34.62
CA LEU A 24 7.10 0.19 35.41
C LEU A 24 5.71 -0.42 35.21
N LEU A 25 5.21 -1.01 36.30
CA LEU A 25 3.82 -1.42 36.50
C LEU A 25 2.98 -0.21 36.94
N ALA A 26 1.77 -0.10 36.40
CA ALA A 26 0.59 0.46 37.06
C ALA A 26 -0.65 -0.12 36.35
N ALA A 27 -1.32 -1.15 36.88
CA ALA A 27 -2.38 -1.08 37.88
C ALA A 27 -3.63 -0.28 37.42
N GLY A 28 -4.59 -0.98 36.82
CA GLY A 28 -5.98 -0.54 36.64
C GLY A 28 -6.91 -1.72 36.96
N CYS A 29 -7.76 -1.53 37.97
CA CYS A 29 -8.44 -2.56 38.75
C CYS A 29 -9.96 -2.54 38.49
N SER A 30 -10.53 -3.73 38.24
CA SER A 30 -11.86 -4.25 38.65
C SER A 30 -13.15 -3.42 38.49
N ALA A 31 -14.09 -3.95 37.68
CA ALA A 31 -15.50 -4.25 38.02
C ALA A 31 -16.24 -4.63 36.71
N GLY A 32 -17.13 -5.61 36.60
CA GLY A 32 -17.79 -6.43 37.61
C GLY A 32 -18.77 -7.43 36.95
N SER A 33 -19.22 -8.36 37.78
CA SER A 33 -20.46 -9.15 37.75
C SER A 33 -20.92 -9.80 36.44
N ASP A 34 -20.72 -11.11 36.39
CA ASP A 34 -21.62 -12.08 35.76
C ASP A 34 -23.06 -11.92 36.29
N PRO A 35 -24.07 -11.99 35.41
CA PRO A 35 -25.26 -12.73 35.79
C PRO A 35 -25.66 -13.77 34.74
N ALA A 36 -25.89 -14.98 35.26
CA ALA A 36 -26.62 -16.05 34.60
C ALA A 36 -28.04 -15.59 34.16
N ALA A 37 -28.50 -16.12 33.02
CA ALA A 37 -29.92 -16.33 32.77
C ALA A 37 -30.13 -17.55 31.87
N GLU A 38 -30.81 -18.55 32.44
CA GLU A 38 -31.37 -19.68 31.73
C GLU A 38 -32.65 -19.28 30.95
N ASP A 39 -32.96 -20.14 29.98
CA ASP A 39 -34.29 -20.45 29.45
C ASP A 39 -35.03 -19.41 28.60
N SER A 40 -35.31 -19.76 27.35
CA SER A 40 -36.69 -19.87 26.86
C SER A 40 -36.74 -20.52 25.47
N SER A 41 -37.39 -21.68 25.44
CA SER A 41 -37.94 -22.34 24.27
C SER A 41 -38.83 -21.42 23.43
N ALA A 42 -38.80 -21.53 22.09
CA ALA A 42 -40.00 -21.50 21.26
C ALA A 42 -39.69 -22.00 19.84
N ALA A 43 -40.58 -22.89 19.39
CA ALA A 43 -40.58 -23.61 18.13
C ALA A 43 -41.02 -22.75 16.92
N SER A 44 -41.11 -23.45 15.78
CA SER A 44 -41.77 -23.11 14.51
C SER A 44 -40.78 -22.73 13.40
N GLY A 45 -40.69 -23.43 12.27
CA GLY A 45 -41.46 -24.56 11.81
C GLY A 45 -40.87 -25.09 10.50
N GLU A 46 -41.15 -26.36 10.24
CA GLU A 46 -40.98 -27.04 8.96
C GLU A 46 -41.59 -26.24 7.80
N SER A 47 -40.91 -26.26 6.66
CA SER A 47 -41.51 -26.68 5.39
C SER A 47 -40.40 -27.11 4.44
N ALA A 48 -40.31 -28.43 4.29
CA ALA A 48 -39.55 -29.10 3.24
C ALA A 48 -40.23 -28.92 1.89
N THR A 49 -39.45 -28.74 0.83
CA THR A 49 -39.71 -29.36 -0.47
C THR A 49 -38.52 -29.15 -1.40
N SER A 50 -37.83 -30.25 -1.68
CA SER A 50 -37.05 -30.48 -2.90
C SER A 50 -36.87 -31.99 -2.97
N ASP A 51 -37.74 -32.64 -3.74
CA ASP A 51 -37.38 -33.92 -4.36
C ASP A 51 -38.00 -34.00 -5.75
N ASP A 52 -37.13 -34.50 -6.62
CA ASP A 52 -37.19 -34.69 -8.04
C ASP A 52 -38.24 -35.74 -8.43
N GLY A 53 -38.91 -35.56 -9.57
CA GLY A 53 -39.87 -36.54 -10.09
C GLY A 53 -40.59 -36.02 -11.31
N GLY A 54 -40.17 -36.51 -12.48
CA GLY A 54 -40.68 -36.10 -13.78
C GLY A 54 -42.06 -36.67 -14.16
N ASP A 55 -42.39 -36.29 -15.39
CA ASP A 55 -43.33 -36.87 -16.35
C ASP A 55 -44.77 -36.29 -16.47
N GLU A 56 -44.94 -35.66 -17.64
CA GLU A 56 -46.02 -35.82 -18.62
C GLU A 56 -47.25 -34.86 -18.66
N GLU A 57 -47.29 -34.13 -19.79
CA GLU A 57 -48.43 -33.71 -20.64
C GLU A 57 -49.51 -32.74 -20.11
N SER A 58 -49.55 -31.50 -20.62
CA SER A 58 -50.52 -31.06 -21.66
C SER A 58 -50.56 -29.53 -21.85
N ASP A 59 -50.47 -29.13 -23.12
CA ASP A 59 -51.20 -28.07 -23.83
C ASP A 59 -51.45 -26.70 -23.13
N GLY A 60 -50.81 -25.64 -23.64
CA GLY A 60 -51.27 -24.28 -23.39
C GLY A 60 -50.21 -23.19 -23.50
N THR A 61 -50.07 -22.64 -24.70
CA THR A 61 -49.37 -21.39 -25.01
C THR A 61 -49.48 -20.33 -23.90
N VAL A 62 -48.35 -19.96 -23.29
CA VAL A 62 -48.11 -18.57 -22.88
C VAL A 62 -46.63 -18.24 -23.12
N VAL A 63 -46.42 -17.39 -24.13
CA VAL A 63 -45.17 -16.66 -24.36
C VAL A 63 -44.85 -15.82 -23.13
N ALA A 64 -43.68 -16.05 -22.53
CA ALA A 64 -43.02 -15.10 -21.66
C ALA A 64 -41.50 -15.27 -21.76
N ASP A 65 -40.98 -15.11 -22.99
CA ASP A 65 -39.63 -14.59 -23.18
C ASP A 65 -39.64 -13.12 -22.72
N THR A 66 -39.36 -12.90 -21.44
CA THR A 66 -38.83 -11.62 -20.97
C THR A 66 -37.50 -11.90 -20.32
N SER A 67 -36.49 -12.07 -21.16
CA SER A 67 -35.11 -11.79 -20.79
C SER A 67 -35.04 -10.31 -20.42
N ASP A 68 -35.03 -10.01 -19.13
CA ASP A 68 -34.64 -8.70 -18.60
C ASP A 68 -33.12 -8.55 -18.67
N GLY A 69 -32.61 -8.54 -19.90
CA GLY A 69 -31.33 -7.92 -20.21
C GLY A 69 -31.39 -6.46 -19.77
N GLY A 70 -30.85 -6.14 -18.60
CA GLY A 70 -31.09 -4.83 -18.02
C GLY A 70 -30.28 -4.50 -16.78
N GLY A 71 -29.06 -5.02 -16.64
CA GLY A 71 -28.09 -4.51 -15.68
C GLY A 71 -26.94 -3.86 -16.42
N GLN A 72 -27.06 -2.57 -16.72
CA GLN A 72 -26.01 -1.79 -17.37
C GLN A 72 -24.70 -1.97 -16.59
N THR A 73 -23.71 -2.59 -17.22
CA THR A 73 -22.33 -2.48 -16.78
C THR A 73 -22.00 -0.99 -16.83
N ALA A 74 -21.99 -0.34 -15.67
CA ALA A 74 -21.49 1.02 -15.57
C ALA A 74 -20.06 0.98 -16.10
N ALA A 75 -19.82 1.56 -17.27
CA ALA A 75 -18.48 1.65 -17.83
C ALA A 75 -17.64 2.44 -16.82
N SER A 76 -16.56 1.84 -16.32
CA SER A 76 -15.59 2.54 -15.49
C SER A 76 -15.12 3.77 -16.26
N MET A 77 -15.42 4.97 -15.76
CA MET A 77 -14.89 6.19 -16.34
C MET A 77 -13.37 6.21 -16.09
N PRO A 78 -12.55 6.60 -17.08
CA PRO A 78 -11.12 6.73 -16.87
C PRO A 78 -10.86 7.77 -15.78
N VAL A 79 -10.10 7.37 -14.75
CA VAL A 79 -9.61 8.28 -13.72
C VAL A 79 -8.49 9.13 -14.30
N GLU A 80 -8.59 10.45 -14.16
CA GLU A 80 -7.56 11.36 -14.65
C GLU A 80 -6.29 11.24 -13.77
N PRO A 81 -5.10 11.08 -14.38
CA PRO A 81 -3.84 11.00 -13.64
C PRO A 81 -3.55 12.25 -12.82
N ILE A 82 -2.82 12.07 -11.72
CA ILE A 82 -2.29 13.18 -10.91
C ILE A 82 -1.15 13.84 -11.70
N ALA A 83 -1.28 15.14 -11.95
CA ALA A 83 -0.35 15.89 -12.75
C ALA A 83 1.03 16.03 -12.09
N VAL A 84 2.07 16.04 -12.92
CA VAL A 84 3.46 16.21 -12.50
C VAL A 84 3.92 17.64 -12.76
N THR A 85 4.64 18.21 -11.80
CA THR A 85 5.32 19.49 -11.93
C THR A 85 6.76 19.25 -12.38
N PRO A 86 7.19 19.83 -13.52
CA PRO A 86 8.55 19.66 -14.04
C PRO A 86 9.62 20.11 -13.06
N ALA A 87 10.81 19.50 -13.19
CA ALA A 87 11.99 19.91 -12.45
C ALA A 87 12.32 21.40 -12.72
N PRO A 88 12.86 22.13 -11.72
CA PRO A 88 13.19 23.53 -11.88
C PRO A 88 14.31 23.75 -12.91
N ASP A 89 14.29 24.91 -13.57
CA ASP A 89 15.32 25.30 -14.54
C ASP A 89 16.72 25.26 -13.92
N GLY A 90 17.66 24.60 -14.61
CA GLY A 90 19.04 24.46 -14.14
C GLY A 90 19.25 23.43 -13.04
N PHE A 91 18.26 22.58 -12.78
CA PHE A 91 18.42 21.39 -11.93
C PHE A 91 19.51 20.47 -12.49
N GLU A 92 20.46 20.08 -11.63
CA GLU A 92 21.52 19.13 -11.97
C GLU A 92 21.27 17.82 -11.22
N PRO A 93 20.99 16.72 -11.94
CA PRO A 93 20.60 15.47 -11.30
C PRO A 93 21.74 14.91 -10.45
N PRO A 94 21.46 14.43 -9.22
CA PRO A 94 22.43 13.66 -8.45
C PRO A 94 22.76 12.33 -9.15
N ALA A 95 23.70 11.59 -8.57
CA ALA A 95 23.95 10.22 -9.02
C ALA A 95 22.69 9.37 -8.83
N ALA A 96 22.18 8.78 -9.91
CA ALA A 96 21.05 7.88 -9.83
C ALA A 96 21.38 6.65 -8.98
N CYS A 97 20.40 6.19 -8.21
CA CYS A 97 20.40 4.95 -7.45
C CYS A 97 21.47 4.90 -6.37
N SER A 98 21.69 6.04 -5.72
CA SER A 98 22.61 6.16 -4.59
C SER A 98 22.00 5.62 -3.29
N GLY A 99 20.69 5.36 -3.24
CA GLY A 99 19.97 5.03 -2.00
C GLY A 99 19.86 6.23 -1.07
N GLU A 100 19.88 7.44 -1.62
CA GLU A 100 19.85 8.69 -0.86
C GLU A 100 18.43 9.23 -0.65
N GLY A 101 17.44 8.75 -1.40
CA GLY A 101 16.04 9.10 -1.15
C GLY A 101 15.58 8.63 0.23
N ALA A 102 14.76 9.45 0.89
CA ALA A 102 14.19 9.12 2.19
C ALA A 102 13.25 7.91 2.14
N TYR A 103 12.59 7.71 1.00
CA TYR A 103 11.64 6.63 0.75
C TYR A 103 11.93 5.97 -0.60
N PHE A 104 11.55 4.70 -0.72
CA PHE A 104 11.64 3.97 -1.98
C PHE A 104 10.39 3.14 -2.24
N ALA A 105 10.07 2.96 -3.52
CA ALA A 105 9.06 2.04 -4.01
C ALA A 105 9.66 1.07 -5.03
N GLU A 106 9.35 -0.22 -4.94
CA GLU A 106 9.83 -1.26 -5.86
C GLU A 106 8.70 -1.76 -6.78
N VAL A 107 9.00 -1.99 -8.05
CA VAL A 107 7.98 -2.41 -9.03
C VAL A 107 7.46 -3.80 -8.69
N GLY A 108 6.14 -3.92 -8.59
CA GLY A 108 5.47 -5.20 -8.33
C GLY A 108 5.53 -5.65 -6.87
N GLU A 109 6.22 -4.91 -6.00
CA GLU A 109 5.99 -4.99 -4.57
C GLU A 109 5.03 -3.87 -4.16
N SER A 110 4.06 -4.21 -3.32
CA SER A 110 3.35 -3.20 -2.53
C SER A 110 4.30 -2.75 -1.42
N SER A 111 5.45 -2.20 -1.79
CA SER A 111 6.32 -1.52 -0.84
C SER A 111 5.57 -0.24 -0.49
N THR A 112 4.83 -0.27 0.60
CA THR A 112 4.32 0.92 1.29
C THR A 112 5.49 1.46 2.10
N PRO A 113 6.29 2.42 1.61
CA PRO A 113 7.13 3.16 2.54
C PRO A 113 6.20 3.70 3.63
N ASP A 114 6.60 3.57 4.90
CA ASP A 114 5.84 4.11 6.03
C ASP A 114 5.90 5.65 5.96
N LEU A 115 5.04 6.22 5.12
CA LEU A 115 4.93 7.66 4.94
C LEU A 115 4.24 8.26 6.18
N PRO A 116 4.66 9.44 6.64
CA PRO A 116 4.04 10.11 7.77
C PRO A 116 2.57 10.41 7.50
N GLU A 117 1.72 10.01 8.45
CA GLU A 117 0.30 10.38 8.51
C GLU A 117 0.16 11.89 8.65
N ARG A 118 -0.85 12.45 7.96
CA ARG A 118 -1.22 13.86 8.05
C ARG A 118 -2.74 13.95 8.18
N ASP A 119 -3.21 14.74 9.12
CA ASP A 119 -4.65 14.94 9.37
C ASP A 119 -5.47 13.64 9.49
N GLY A 120 -4.87 12.57 10.02
CA GLY A 120 -5.53 11.25 10.17
C GLY A 120 -5.60 10.40 8.90
N GLU A 121 -4.92 10.83 7.83
CA GLU A 121 -4.88 10.15 6.54
C GLU A 121 -3.46 9.67 6.22
N THR A 122 -3.36 8.53 5.55
CA THR A 122 -2.10 7.91 5.11
C THR A 122 -1.98 7.98 3.59
N LEU A 123 -0.77 8.23 3.10
CA LEU A 123 -0.44 8.13 1.68
C LEU A 123 0.30 6.81 1.43
N THR A 124 -0.12 6.09 0.41
CA THR A 124 0.60 4.94 -0.14
C THR A 124 1.02 5.26 -1.57
N ILE A 125 2.29 5.01 -1.88
CA ILE A 125 2.85 5.15 -3.24
C ILE A 125 3.28 3.76 -3.70
N GLU A 126 2.82 3.36 -4.88
CA GLU A 126 3.20 2.09 -5.51
C GLU A 126 3.86 2.35 -6.86
N ALA A 127 4.97 1.68 -7.13
CA ALA A 127 5.60 1.67 -8.44
C ALA A 127 4.99 0.55 -9.29
N THR A 128 4.35 0.91 -10.40
CA THR A 128 3.73 -0.06 -11.32
C THR A 128 4.64 -0.40 -12.50
N GLY A 129 5.66 0.42 -12.75
CA GLY A 129 6.64 0.19 -13.81
C GLY A 129 7.69 1.29 -13.93
N ILE A 130 8.72 1.01 -14.72
CA ILE A 130 9.75 1.98 -15.13
C ILE A 130 9.90 1.88 -16.65
N SER A 131 9.97 3.03 -17.33
CA SER A 131 10.22 3.12 -18.77
C SER A 131 11.34 4.13 -19.05
N GLY A 132 12.56 3.60 -19.23
CA GLY A 132 13.76 4.42 -19.35
C GLY A 132 14.00 5.21 -18.07
N GLU A 133 13.93 6.54 -18.16
CA GLU A 133 14.09 7.46 -17.03
C GLU A 133 12.77 7.80 -16.32
N ASN A 134 11.63 7.30 -16.79
CA ASN A 134 10.32 7.62 -16.24
C ASN A 134 9.82 6.49 -15.33
N ALA A 135 9.28 6.87 -14.17
CA ALA A 135 8.57 6.01 -13.26
C ALA A 135 7.06 6.10 -13.51
N GLN A 136 6.39 4.95 -13.46
CA GLN A 136 4.94 4.85 -13.45
C GLN A 136 4.52 4.59 -12.00
N LEU A 137 3.87 5.57 -11.39
CA LEU A 137 3.47 5.52 -9.99
C LEU A 137 1.95 5.58 -9.85
N THR A 138 1.44 4.95 -8.79
CA THR A 138 0.06 5.17 -8.31
C THR A 138 0.09 5.62 -6.86
N ALA A 139 -0.92 6.41 -6.48
CA ALA A 139 -1.11 6.90 -5.13
C ALA A 139 -2.49 6.53 -4.61
N SER A 140 -2.56 6.06 -3.36
CA SER A 140 -3.82 5.83 -2.64
C SER A 140 -3.80 6.52 -1.28
N LEU A 141 -4.96 7.02 -0.87
CA LEU A 141 -5.15 7.74 0.38
C LEU A 141 -6.06 6.95 1.31
N GLY A 142 -5.60 6.70 2.54
CA GLY A 142 -6.39 6.00 3.56
C GLY A 142 -6.86 4.60 3.15
N GLY A 143 -6.16 3.92 2.23
CA GLY A 143 -6.57 2.64 1.65
C GLY A 143 -7.70 2.74 0.60
N GLY A 144 -7.96 3.94 0.08
CA GLY A 144 -8.90 4.20 -1.00
C GLY A 144 -8.42 3.72 -2.37
N GLU A 145 -9.16 4.10 -3.42
CA GLU A 145 -8.83 3.74 -4.79
C GLU A 145 -7.50 4.35 -5.24
N ALA A 146 -6.62 3.53 -5.81
CA ALA A 146 -5.35 3.98 -6.34
C ALA A 146 -5.56 4.83 -7.60
N ARG A 147 -4.94 6.01 -7.62
CA ARG A 147 -4.93 6.93 -8.76
C ARG A 147 -3.55 6.93 -9.42
N PRO A 148 -3.45 6.81 -10.75
CA PRO A 148 -2.17 6.93 -11.42
C PRO A 148 -1.65 8.37 -11.35
N LEU A 149 -0.33 8.52 -11.34
CA LEU A 149 0.36 9.77 -11.64
C LEU A 149 0.66 9.80 -13.14
N GLU A 150 0.85 10.99 -13.71
CA GLU A 150 1.58 11.09 -14.97
C GLU A 150 2.99 10.49 -14.81
N ASP A 151 3.56 9.99 -15.91
CA ASP A 151 4.94 9.49 -15.93
C ASP A 151 5.88 10.56 -15.36
N ILE A 152 6.61 10.20 -14.30
CA ILE A 152 7.41 11.13 -13.51
C ILE A 152 8.90 10.75 -13.57
N THR A 153 9.77 11.73 -13.72
CA THR A 153 11.22 11.52 -13.72
C THR A 153 11.93 12.28 -12.60
N LEU A 154 13.24 12.09 -12.53
CA LEU A 154 14.11 12.65 -11.51
C LEU A 154 14.02 14.18 -11.47
N GLY A 155 13.82 14.72 -10.27
CA GLY A 155 13.71 16.15 -9.99
C GLY A 155 12.30 16.72 -10.14
N GLU A 156 11.37 15.93 -10.69
CA GLU A 156 9.97 16.31 -10.80
C GLU A 156 9.19 16.02 -9.51
N THR A 157 8.05 16.69 -9.36
CA THR A 157 7.22 16.58 -8.16
C THR A 157 5.76 16.32 -8.51
N ALA A 158 5.03 15.65 -7.61
CA ALA A 158 3.59 15.46 -7.73
C ALA A 158 2.90 15.83 -6.42
N ALA A 159 1.85 16.65 -6.52
CA ALA A 159 1.03 17.06 -5.39
C ALA A 159 -0.16 16.10 -5.24
N ILE A 160 -0.23 15.43 -4.09
CA ILE A 160 -1.23 14.42 -3.75
C ILE A 160 -1.90 14.90 -2.47
N GLU A 161 -2.96 15.70 -2.62
CA GLU A 161 -3.64 16.40 -1.53
C GLU A 161 -2.66 17.20 -0.65
N GLN A 162 -2.32 16.69 0.53
CA GLN A 162 -1.44 17.32 1.55
C GLN A 162 -0.01 16.77 1.55
N TRP A 163 0.33 15.89 0.61
CA TRP A 163 1.70 15.44 0.36
C TRP A 163 2.18 15.99 -0.97
N THR A 164 3.46 16.38 -1.04
CA THR A 164 4.16 16.53 -2.31
C THR A 164 5.32 15.57 -2.32
N ILE A 165 5.39 14.70 -3.32
CA ILE A 165 6.55 13.83 -3.53
C ILE A 165 7.52 14.51 -4.50
N SER A 166 8.81 14.27 -4.33
CA SER A 166 9.85 14.65 -5.28
C SER A 166 10.68 13.42 -5.62
N VAL A 167 10.74 13.06 -6.90
CA VAL A 167 11.53 11.89 -7.32
C VAL A 167 13.01 12.25 -7.28
N THR A 168 13.78 11.49 -6.52
CA THR A 168 15.22 11.68 -6.38
C THR A 168 16.01 10.73 -7.26
N SER A 169 15.44 9.56 -7.60
CA SER A 169 16.04 8.62 -8.54
C SER A 169 15.03 7.64 -9.15
N VAL A 170 15.26 7.24 -10.40
CA VAL A 170 14.57 6.14 -11.09
C VAL A 170 15.59 5.08 -11.49
N CYS A 171 15.44 3.87 -10.95
CA CYS A 171 16.44 2.81 -10.99
C CYS A 171 15.97 1.60 -11.77
N GLU A 172 16.03 1.68 -13.10
CA GLU A 172 15.60 0.61 -14.01
C GLU A 172 16.27 -0.75 -13.73
N LYS A 173 17.53 -0.76 -13.28
CA LYS A 173 18.25 -2.02 -13.02
C LYS A 173 17.76 -2.78 -11.79
N THR A 174 17.17 -2.08 -10.84
CA THR A 174 16.71 -2.61 -9.56
C THR A 174 15.21 -2.45 -9.40
N ASP A 175 14.51 -2.02 -10.46
CA ASP A 175 13.07 -1.79 -10.46
C ASP A 175 12.62 -0.90 -9.28
N GLN A 176 13.40 0.13 -8.94
CA GLN A 176 13.20 0.95 -7.75
C GLN A 176 13.04 2.43 -8.11
N VAL A 177 12.19 3.14 -7.37
CA VAL A 177 12.01 4.58 -7.44
C VAL A 177 12.28 5.16 -6.05
N GLU A 178 13.21 6.09 -5.97
CA GLU A 178 13.53 6.82 -4.74
C GLU A 178 12.85 8.20 -4.77
N PHE A 179 12.28 8.61 -3.63
CA PHE A 179 11.63 9.90 -3.53
C PHE A 179 11.68 10.48 -2.11
N ASP A 180 11.53 11.80 -2.04
CA ASP A 180 11.40 12.57 -0.81
C ASP A 180 9.99 13.14 -0.68
N LEU A 181 9.59 13.42 0.56
CA LEU A 181 8.41 14.24 0.85
C LEU A 181 8.83 15.68 1.05
N ILE A 182 8.25 16.58 0.25
CA ILE A 182 8.45 18.01 0.35
C ILE A 182 7.16 18.62 0.92
N ASN A 183 7.31 19.39 2.00
CA ASN A 183 6.24 20.15 2.65
C ASN A 183 6.63 21.61 2.75
#